data_AF-A0A1H2JYD0-F1
#
_entry.id   AF-A0A1H2JYD0-F1
#
_cell.length_a   1.000
_cell.length_b   1.000
_cell.length_c   1.000
_cell.angle_alpha   90.00
_cell.angle_beta   90.00
_cell.angle_gamma   90.00
#
_symmetry.space_group_name_H-M   'P 1'
#
loop_
_entity.id
_entity.type
_entity.pdbx_description
1 polymer ?
#
loop_
_entity_poly.entity_id
_entity_poly.type
_entity_poly.pdbx_seq_one_letter_code
_entity_poly.pdbx_strand_id
1 'polypeptide(L)'
;MNAHKILVTLAVCALLLLQGTACSTSDTAPTPRASQSTATDAPTPEDHPFQWVSSDFVDLNSPDGTFVRGIVETNFLLMATHDHDVVPPGYLEATNDKRPIRELYDNDKKPGIPPGTIYFAVIRFPPILGGPTPTPAPPETSEIGRAAVCYSVDPVRFGFEPHLNFTYKRVGKAPPSDQSGPGNQPTVNVFGDWELAAYGIPNKDDRAACAKASVSEVKPLDSKPSPGWPLQAD
;
A
#
# COMPACT_ATOMS: atom_id res chain seq x y z
N MET A 1 -19.15 8.04 62.77
CA MET A 1 -18.75 8.85 63.95
C MET A 1 -17.93 10.04 63.46
N ASN A 2 -18.48 11.24 63.69
CA ASN A 2 -17.88 12.57 63.87
C ASN A 2 -16.83 13.03 62.83
N ALA A 3 -17.15 13.89 61.86
CA ALA A 3 -17.52 15.31 61.95
C ALA A 3 -16.41 16.22 62.51
N HIS A 4 -15.76 16.99 61.64
CA HIS A 4 -15.43 18.40 61.91
C HIS A 4 -15.53 19.23 60.63
N LYS A 5 -16.57 20.06 60.59
CA LYS A 5 -16.70 21.30 59.82
C LYS A 5 -16.03 22.41 60.63
N ILE A 6 -15.38 23.40 60.00
CA ILE A 6 -15.47 24.88 60.21
C ILE A 6 -14.80 25.49 58.96
N LEU A 7 -15.45 26.11 57.95
CA LEU A 7 -16.34 27.29 57.82
C LEU A 7 -15.65 28.67 57.94
N VAL A 8 -15.76 29.47 56.86
CA VAL A 8 -16.17 30.92 56.85
C VAL A 8 -15.04 31.95 57.15
N THR A 9 -14.79 33.06 56.43
CA THR A 9 -15.55 33.88 55.44
C THR A 9 -14.72 35.08 54.90
N LEU A 10 -15.25 35.72 53.83
CA LEU A 10 -15.32 37.18 53.50
C LEU A 10 -14.00 37.94 53.26
N ALA A 11 -13.89 38.99 52.42
CA ALA A 11 -14.60 39.56 51.26
C ALA A 11 -14.01 40.98 51.04
N VAL A 12 -14.37 41.60 49.91
CA VAL A 12 -14.52 43.06 49.65
C VAL A 12 -13.40 43.78 48.86
N CYS A 13 -13.72 43.95 47.57
CA CYS A 13 -13.82 45.19 46.76
C CYS A 13 -12.89 46.41 46.99
N ALA A 14 -12.32 46.93 45.89
CA ALA A 14 -12.62 48.24 45.25
C ALA A 14 -11.37 48.72 44.47
N LEU A 15 -11.35 48.81 43.13
CA LEU A 15 -11.86 49.87 42.22
C LEU A 15 -11.21 51.27 42.40
N LEU A 16 -10.52 51.72 41.34
CA LEU A 16 -10.49 53.07 40.70
C LEU A 16 -9.09 53.39 40.13
N LEU A 17 -8.89 53.27 38.81
CA LEU A 17 -8.93 54.33 37.78
C LEU A 17 -7.82 55.41 37.89
N LEU A 18 -6.94 55.47 36.88
CA LEU A 18 -6.66 56.69 36.10
C LEU A 18 -5.76 56.40 34.90
N GLN A 19 -6.16 56.93 33.75
CA GLN A 19 -5.54 56.81 32.44
C GLN A 19 -4.43 57.85 32.21
N GLY A 20 -3.48 57.52 31.35
CA GLY A 20 -2.53 58.46 30.75
C GLY A 20 -2.09 57.97 29.37
N THR A 21 -2.50 58.70 28.34
CA THR A 21 -2.33 58.45 26.89
C THR A 21 -0.93 58.76 26.36
N ALA A 22 -0.41 57.95 25.42
CA ALA A 22 0.46 58.43 24.33
C ALA A 22 0.53 57.40 23.16
N CYS A 23 0.50 57.93 21.94
CA CYS A 23 0.27 57.27 20.65
C CYS A 23 1.44 56.43 20.11
N SER A 24 1.15 55.38 19.34
CA SER A 24 1.38 55.33 17.87
C SER A 24 1.10 53.95 17.26
N THR A 25 0.22 53.97 16.25
CA THR A 25 0.03 53.08 15.09
C THR A 25 0.82 51.76 14.98
N SER A 26 0.07 50.65 14.86
CA SER A 26 0.12 49.75 13.69
C SER A 26 -1.15 48.90 13.66
N ASP A 27 -2.00 49.13 12.66
CA ASP A 27 -3.12 48.27 12.30
C ASP A 27 -2.59 46.90 11.84
N THR A 28 -2.57 45.93 12.75
CA THR A 28 -2.52 44.51 12.37
C THR A 28 -3.92 43.97 12.49
N ALA A 29 -4.65 43.98 11.37
CA ALA A 29 -5.87 43.19 11.24
C ALA A 29 -5.55 41.74 11.67
N PRO A 30 -6.39 41.10 12.50
CA PRO A 30 -6.21 39.69 12.78
C PRO A 30 -6.41 38.94 11.46
N THR A 31 -5.30 38.49 10.86
CA THR A 31 -5.33 37.54 9.75
C THR A 31 -6.27 36.42 10.17
N PRO A 32 -7.32 36.10 9.38
CA PRO A 32 -8.08 34.90 9.62
C PRO A 32 -7.06 33.78 9.59
N ARG A 33 -6.85 33.13 10.74
CA ARG A 33 -6.14 31.87 10.80
C ARG A 33 -6.89 31.00 9.84
N ALA A 34 -6.33 30.75 8.66
CA ALA A 34 -6.81 29.72 7.77
C ALA A 34 -6.82 28.48 8.65
N SER A 35 -8.01 28.08 9.07
CA SER A 35 -8.24 26.77 9.61
C SER A 35 -7.76 25.86 8.51
N GLN A 36 -6.55 25.31 8.67
CA GLN A 36 -6.15 24.13 7.94
C GLN A 36 -7.16 23.08 8.37
N SER A 37 -8.23 23.00 7.58
CA SER A 37 -9.10 21.86 7.54
C SER A 37 -8.23 20.72 7.05
N THR A 38 -7.55 20.04 7.98
CA THR A 38 -7.06 18.69 7.72
C THR A 38 -8.29 17.79 7.72
N ALA A 39 -9.09 17.92 6.65
CA ALA A 39 -9.88 16.79 6.20
C ALA A 39 -8.82 15.74 5.82
N THR A 40 -8.67 14.73 6.66
CA THR A 40 -7.87 13.56 6.32
C THR A 40 -8.69 12.82 5.28
N ASP A 41 -8.51 13.15 4.02
CA ASP A 41 -9.11 12.40 2.93
C ASP A 41 -8.67 10.93 3.05
N ALA A 42 -9.58 10.00 2.75
CA ALA A 42 -9.27 8.58 2.79
C ALA A 42 -8.15 8.28 1.76
N PRO A 43 -7.17 7.40 2.07
CA PRO A 43 -6.13 7.05 1.13
C PRO A 43 -6.73 6.48 -0.16
N THR A 44 -6.25 6.97 -1.30
CA THR A 44 -6.67 6.55 -2.63
C THR A 44 -5.57 5.72 -3.30
N PRO A 45 -5.88 4.95 -4.36
CA PRO A 45 -4.86 4.27 -5.15
C PRO A 45 -3.75 5.20 -5.66
N GLU A 46 -4.08 6.45 -5.99
CA GLU A 46 -3.13 7.42 -6.55
C GLU A 46 -2.11 7.94 -5.51
N ASP A 47 -2.36 7.74 -4.22
CA ASP A 47 -1.40 8.03 -3.14
C ASP A 47 -0.22 7.04 -3.10
N HIS A 48 -0.26 5.99 -3.94
CA HIS A 48 0.70 4.87 -3.93
C HIS A 48 1.15 4.45 -5.34
N PRO A 49 1.83 5.31 -6.13
CA PRO A 49 2.30 4.94 -7.45
C PRO A 49 3.31 3.80 -7.41
N PHE A 50 3.13 2.81 -8.29
CA PHE A 50 3.95 1.60 -8.33
C PHE A 50 5.14 1.72 -9.28
N GLN A 51 6.34 1.38 -8.80
CA GLN A 51 7.57 1.27 -9.58
C GLN A 51 8.10 -0.16 -9.52
N TRP A 52 8.01 -0.89 -10.62
CA TRP A 52 8.67 -2.19 -10.72
C TRP A 52 10.14 -2.03 -11.08
N VAL A 53 11.00 -2.70 -10.31
CA VAL A 53 12.40 -2.87 -10.60
C VAL A 53 12.55 -4.02 -11.60
N SER A 54 13.20 -3.75 -12.73
CA SER A 54 13.49 -4.76 -13.74
C SER A 54 14.27 -5.93 -13.14
N SER A 55 13.91 -7.15 -13.55
CA SER A 55 14.61 -8.38 -13.15
C SER A 55 14.51 -9.41 -14.27
N ASP A 56 15.40 -10.40 -14.26
CA ASP A 56 15.38 -11.51 -15.23
C ASP A 56 14.41 -12.64 -14.84
N PHE A 57 13.66 -12.49 -13.74
CA PHE A 57 12.82 -13.57 -13.21
C PHE A 57 11.41 -13.60 -13.79
N VAL A 58 10.88 -12.44 -14.20
CA VAL A 58 9.56 -12.30 -14.82
C VAL A 58 9.63 -11.14 -15.82
N ASP A 59 9.21 -11.38 -17.05
CA ASP A 59 8.96 -10.30 -18.00
C ASP A 59 7.63 -9.62 -17.64
N LEU A 60 7.71 -8.37 -17.18
CA LEU A 60 6.56 -7.61 -16.71
C LEU A 60 5.56 -7.22 -17.80
N ASN A 61 5.94 -7.35 -19.08
CA ASN A 61 5.05 -7.14 -20.22
C ASN A 61 4.46 -8.45 -20.77
N SER A 62 4.85 -9.61 -20.24
CA SER A 62 4.28 -10.90 -20.62
C SER A 62 2.92 -11.15 -19.92
N PRO A 63 2.13 -12.15 -20.36
CA PRO A 63 0.94 -12.58 -19.62
C PRO A 63 1.23 -12.93 -18.14
N ASP A 64 2.36 -13.59 -17.86
CA ASP A 64 2.83 -13.86 -16.50
C ASP A 64 3.08 -12.56 -15.73
N GLY A 65 3.75 -11.58 -16.36
CA GLY A 65 3.95 -10.25 -15.82
C GLY A 65 2.64 -9.57 -15.44
N THR A 66 1.67 -9.56 -16.37
CA THR A 66 0.34 -8.99 -16.16
C THR A 66 -0.38 -9.64 -14.98
N PHE A 67 -0.39 -10.98 -14.91
CA PHE A 67 -1.02 -11.70 -13.79
C PHE A 67 -0.36 -11.36 -12.46
N VAL A 68 0.98 -11.42 -12.41
CA VAL A 68 1.76 -11.15 -11.20
C VAL A 68 1.51 -9.72 -10.70
N ARG A 69 1.57 -8.76 -11.61
CA ARG A 69 1.30 -7.35 -11.31
C ARG A 69 -0.10 -7.13 -10.80
N GLY A 70 -1.12 -7.65 -11.49
CA GLY A 70 -2.52 -7.52 -11.06
C GLY A 70 -2.77 -8.07 -9.66
N ILE A 71 -2.17 -9.22 -9.32
CA ILE A 71 -2.30 -9.82 -7.98
C ILE A 71 -1.58 -8.98 -6.91
N VAL A 72 -0.34 -8.58 -7.18
CA VAL A 72 0.55 -7.88 -6.24
C VAL A 72 0.06 -6.46 -5.96
N GLU A 73 -0.19 -5.69 -7.02
CA GLU A 73 -0.56 -4.28 -6.91
C GLU A 73 -1.92 -4.12 -6.21
N THR A 74 -2.93 -4.91 -6.63
CA THR A 74 -4.24 -4.94 -5.95
C THR A 74 -4.11 -5.35 -4.49
N ASN A 75 -3.27 -6.34 -4.19
CA ASN A 75 -3.08 -6.74 -2.81
C ASN A 75 -2.48 -5.64 -1.95
N PHE A 76 -1.50 -4.92 -2.48
CA PHE A 76 -0.91 -3.79 -1.79
C PHE A 76 -1.94 -2.69 -1.55
N LEU A 77 -2.72 -2.32 -2.56
CA LEU A 77 -3.77 -1.31 -2.44
C LEU A 77 -4.81 -1.69 -1.38
N LEU A 78 -5.29 -2.94 -1.38
CA LEU A 78 -6.20 -3.43 -0.33
C LEU A 78 -5.65 -3.24 1.09
N MET A 79 -4.34 -3.41 1.30
CA MET A 79 -3.69 -3.19 2.60
C MET A 79 -3.46 -1.71 2.91
N ALA A 80 -3.26 -0.87 1.88
CA ALA A 80 -2.92 0.54 2.04
C ALA A 80 -4.17 1.41 2.24
N THR A 81 -5.22 1.17 1.46
CA THR A 81 -6.44 1.99 1.41
C THR A 81 -7.55 1.46 2.30
N HIS A 82 -7.54 0.15 2.61
CA HIS A 82 -8.67 -0.54 3.24
C HIS A 82 -10.00 -0.35 2.48
N ASP A 83 -9.92 -0.18 1.16
CA ASP A 83 -11.07 0.06 0.29
C ASP A 83 -11.26 -1.11 -0.68
N HIS A 84 -12.47 -1.66 -0.73
CA HIS A 84 -12.83 -2.75 -1.63
C HIS A 84 -12.99 -2.27 -3.08
N ASP A 85 -13.20 -0.97 -3.31
CA ASP A 85 -13.41 -0.41 -4.65
C ASP A 85 -12.11 -0.40 -5.48
N VAL A 86 -10.96 -0.67 -4.85
CA VAL A 86 -9.66 -0.87 -5.54
C VAL A 86 -9.54 -2.25 -6.20
N VAL A 87 -10.50 -3.15 -5.95
CA VAL A 87 -10.47 -4.52 -6.48
C VAL A 87 -10.95 -4.52 -7.93
N PRO A 88 -10.07 -4.82 -8.91
CA PRO A 88 -10.46 -4.81 -10.30
C PRO A 88 -11.34 -6.02 -10.64
N PRO A 89 -12.14 -5.93 -11.73
CA PRO A 89 -12.90 -7.07 -12.22
C PRO A 89 -12.02 -8.31 -12.42
N GLY A 90 -12.49 -9.49 -12.04
CA GLY A 90 -11.76 -10.75 -12.21
C GLY A 90 -10.78 -11.10 -11.08
N TYR A 91 -10.48 -10.19 -10.14
CA TYR A 91 -9.53 -10.46 -9.06
C TYR A 91 -10.01 -11.57 -8.11
N LEU A 92 -11.30 -11.59 -7.78
CA LEU A 92 -11.88 -12.59 -6.90
C LEU A 92 -11.81 -13.99 -7.51
N GLU A 93 -12.16 -14.11 -8.78
CA GLU A 93 -12.05 -15.34 -9.55
C GLU A 93 -10.59 -15.79 -9.67
N ALA A 94 -9.69 -14.84 -10.00
CA ALA A 94 -8.26 -15.11 -10.12
C ALA A 94 -7.61 -15.52 -8.79
N THR A 95 -8.13 -15.04 -7.65
CA THR A 95 -7.63 -15.46 -6.35
C THR A 95 -8.27 -16.76 -5.86
N ASN A 96 -9.45 -17.10 -6.39
CA ASN A 96 -10.21 -18.33 -6.09
C ASN A 96 -10.24 -18.60 -4.57
N ASP A 97 -10.60 -17.57 -3.80
CA ASP A 97 -10.69 -17.52 -2.33
C ASP A 97 -9.44 -17.96 -1.54
N LYS A 98 -8.31 -18.21 -2.20
CA LYS A 98 -7.03 -18.54 -1.52
C LYS A 98 -6.44 -17.34 -0.80
N ARG A 99 -7.02 -16.17 -1.03
CA ARG A 99 -6.64 -14.92 -0.42
C ARG A 99 -7.89 -14.11 -0.10
N PRO A 100 -8.65 -14.51 0.93
CA PRO A 100 -9.91 -13.86 1.23
C PRO A 100 -9.63 -12.39 1.58
N ILE A 101 -10.28 -11.47 0.86
CA ILE A 101 -10.11 -10.02 1.04
C ILE A 101 -10.32 -9.65 2.51
N ARG A 102 -11.24 -10.35 3.19
CA ARG A 102 -11.48 -10.18 4.62
C ARG A 102 -10.25 -10.42 5.51
N GLU A 103 -9.41 -11.41 5.22
CA GLU A 103 -8.20 -11.65 6.02
C GLU A 103 -7.12 -10.58 5.77
N LEU A 104 -7.13 -9.97 4.59
CA LEU A 104 -6.29 -8.79 4.32
C LEU A 104 -6.80 -7.58 5.09
N TYR A 105 -8.13 -7.43 5.18
CA TYR A 105 -8.83 -6.34 5.84
C TYR A 105 -8.77 -6.41 7.38
N ASP A 106 -9.09 -7.56 8.00
CA ASP A 106 -9.16 -7.78 9.45
C ASP A 106 -7.80 -7.56 10.19
N ASN A 107 -6.75 -7.14 9.47
CA ASN A 107 -5.56 -6.47 9.99
C ASN A 107 -5.80 -5.01 10.45
N ASP A 108 -7.04 -4.60 10.73
CA ASP A 108 -7.57 -3.33 11.29
C ASP A 108 -6.80 -2.69 12.47
N LYS A 109 -5.69 -3.29 12.92
CA LYS A 109 -4.80 -2.81 13.98
C LYS A 109 -3.48 -2.23 13.46
N LYS A 110 -3.21 -2.26 12.15
CA LYS A 110 -2.00 -1.65 11.58
C LYS A 110 -2.33 -0.24 11.11
N PRO A 111 -1.48 0.76 11.41
CA PRO A 111 -1.62 2.08 10.80
C PRO A 111 -1.56 1.93 9.28
N GLY A 112 -2.45 2.63 8.57
CA GLY A 112 -2.45 2.69 7.11
C GLY A 112 -1.07 3.08 6.58
N ILE A 113 -0.72 2.58 5.39
CA ILE A 113 0.56 2.87 4.77
C ILE A 113 0.53 4.35 4.33
N PRO A 114 1.47 5.20 4.75
CA PRO A 114 1.49 6.61 4.34
C PRO A 114 1.65 6.76 2.82
N PRO A 115 1.09 7.82 2.20
CA PRO A 115 1.31 8.12 0.79
C PRO A 115 2.79 8.11 0.40
N GLY A 116 3.11 7.51 -0.73
CA GLY A 116 4.48 7.34 -1.18
C GLY A 116 4.59 6.37 -2.34
N THR A 117 5.61 6.59 -3.18
CA THR A 117 5.95 5.67 -4.27
C THR A 117 6.36 4.30 -3.73
N ILE A 118 5.72 3.26 -4.24
CA ILE A 118 5.92 1.89 -3.80
C ILE A 118 6.75 1.15 -4.84
N TYR A 119 7.77 0.43 -4.39
CA TYR A 119 8.67 -0.31 -5.25
C TYR A 119 8.37 -1.79 -5.15
N PHE A 120 8.34 -2.48 -6.28
CA PHE A 120 8.29 -3.93 -6.34
C PHE A 120 9.49 -4.49 -7.07
N ALA A 121 9.98 -5.64 -6.63
CA ALA A 121 11.03 -6.38 -7.32
C ALA A 121 10.71 -7.87 -7.29
N VAL A 122 10.87 -8.54 -8.43
CA VAL A 122 10.76 -10.01 -8.47
C VAL A 122 12.11 -10.60 -8.12
N ILE A 123 12.10 -11.63 -7.27
CA ILE A 123 13.27 -12.43 -6.92
C ILE A 123 13.11 -13.85 -7.43
N ARG A 124 14.19 -14.63 -7.37
CA ARG A 124 14.13 -16.08 -7.59
C ARG A 124 13.08 -16.69 -6.67
N PHE A 125 12.16 -17.46 -7.26
CA PHE A 125 11.15 -18.18 -6.49
C PHE A 125 11.77 -19.17 -5.51
N PRO A 126 11.33 -19.21 -4.24
CA PRO A 126 11.91 -20.09 -3.24
C PRO A 126 11.57 -21.57 -3.54
N PRO A 127 12.47 -22.51 -3.23
CA PRO A 127 12.19 -23.94 -3.38
C PRO A 127 11.19 -24.49 -2.36
N ILE A 128 10.96 -23.76 -1.26
CA ILE A 128 10.05 -24.11 -0.17
C ILE A 128 9.09 -22.94 0.03
N LEU A 129 7.79 -23.22 0.02
CA LEU A 129 6.78 -22.27 0.45
C LEU A 129 6.68 -22.31 1.97
N GLY A 130 6.82 -21.15 2.61
CA GLY A 130 6.62 -21.04 4.05
C GLY A 130 5.14 -21.18 4.42
N GLY A 131 4.89 -21.54 5.68
CA GLY A 131 3.58 -21.84 6.21
C GLY A 131 3.72 -22.51 7.58
N PRO A 132 2.60 -22.82 8.26
CA PRO A 132 2.64 -23.64 9.48
C PRO A 132 3.32 -25.00 9.25
N THR A 133 3.17 -25.53 8.05
CA THR A 133 3.90 -26.70 7.56
C THR A 133 4.57 -26.33 6.24
N PRO A 134 5.89 -26.07 6.23
CA PRO A 134 6.61 -25.75 4.99
C PRO A 134 6.50 -26.88 3.98
N THR A 135 6.16 -26.56 2.74
CA THR A 135 6.01 -27.55 1.66
C THR A 135 6.94 -27.22 0.48
N PRO A 136 7.42 -28.23 -0.25
CA PRO A 136 8.11 -28.00 -1.52
C PRO A 136 7.26 -27.16 -2.46
N ALA A 137 7.88 -26.17 -3.10
CA ALA A 137 7.27 -25.47 -4.21
C ALA A 137 7.01 -26.47 -5.36
N PRO A 138 5.84 -26.40 -6.03
CA PRO A 138 5.62 -27.19 -7.23
C PRO A 138 6.65 -26.81 -8.31
N PRO A 139 7.05 -27.75 -9.17
CA PRO A 139 7.94 -27.45 -10.29
C PRO A 139 7.25 -26.46 -11.23
N GLU A 140 8.05 -25.56 -11.82
CA GLU A 140 7.57 -24.70 -12.90
C GLU A 140 7.33 -25.54 -14.15
N THR A 141 6.15 -25.38 -14.74
CA THR A 141 5.75 -26.04 -15.99
C THR A 141 5.11 -24.99 -16.89
N SER A 142 4.72 -25.36 -18.12
CA SER A 142 3.89 -24.47 -18.94
C SER A 142 2.54 -24.17 -18.28
N GLU A 143 2.03 -25.08 -17.45
CA GLU A 143 0.72 -24.96 -16.79
C GLU A 143 0.78 -24.25 -15.42
N ILE A 144 1.95 -24.24 -14.77
CA ILE A 144 2.15 -23.63 -13.45
C ILE A 144 3.20 -22.53 -13.53
N GLY A 145 2.76 -21.30 -13.29
CA GLY A 145 3.62 -20.15 -13.07
C GLY A 145 3.88 -19.89 -11.59
N ARG A 146 4.89 -19.05 -11.32
CA ARG A 146 5.36 -18.75 -9.97
C ARG A 146 5.95 -17.36 -9.88
N ALA A 147 5.75 -16.69 -8.75
CA ALA A 147 6.34 -15.37 -8.49
C ALA A 147 6.63 -15.18 -7.01
N ALA A 148 7.82 -14.67 -6.72
CA ALA A 148 8.25 -14.23 -5.41
C ALA A 148 8.61 -12.76 -5.52
N VAL A 149 7.88 -11.92 -4.78
CA VAL A 149 7.88 -10.48 -4.95
C VAL A 149 8.23 -9.82 -3.63
N CYS A 150 9.15 -8.86 -3.72
CA CYS A 150 9.55 -7.98 -2.64
C CYS A 150 8.91 -6.61 -2.84
N TYR A 151 8.72 -5.85 -1.77
CA TYR A 151 8.28 -4.48 -1.83
C TYR A 151 9.11 -3.54 -0.95
N SER A 152 9.05 -2.24 -1.24
CA SER A 152 9.56 -1.20 -0.34
C SER A 152 8.77 0.09 -0.50
N VAL A 153 8.63 0.84 0.59
CA VAL A 153 8.08 2.22 0.60
C VAL A 153 9.18 3.27 0.51
N ASP A 154 10.43 2.89 0.82
CA ASP A 154 11.63 3.73 0.72
C ASP A 154 12.85 2.79 0.63
N PRO A 155 13.17 2.30 -0.58
CA PRO A 155 14.22 1.30 -0.77
C PRO A 155 15.63 1.83 -0.49
N VAL A 156 15.83 3.16 -0.50
CA VAL A 156 17.13 3.76 -0.17
C VAL A 156 17.36 3.75 1.34
N ARG A 157 16.31 4.00 2.13
CA ARG A 157 16.40 4.05 3.60
C ARG A 157 16.20 2.70 4.27
N PHE A 158 15.24 1.91 3.81
CA PHE A 158 14.80 0.67 4.49
C PHE A 158 15.12 -0.61 3.72
N GLY A 159 15.49 -0.51 2.44
CA GLY A 159 15.65 -1.68 1.57
C GLY A 159 14.33 -2.35 1.22
N PHE A 160 14.40 -3.52 0.59
CA PHE A 160 13.24 -4.32 0.19
C PHE A 160 12.94 -5.43 1.18
N GLU A 161 11.65 -5.66 1.42
CA GLU A 161 11.13 -6.72 2.27
C GLU A 161 10.22 -7.67 1.48
N PRO A 162 10.07 -8.94 1.90
CA PRO A 162 9.16 -9.85 1.20
C PRO A 162 7.72 -9.35 1.24
N HIS A 163 7.09 -9.36 0.06
CA HIS A 163 5.68 -9.05 -0.11
C HIS A 163 4.89 -10.35 -0.23
N LEU A 164 5.07 -11.09 -1.33
CA LEU A 164 4.23 -12.23 -1.72
C LEU A 164 5.02 -13.31 -2.44
N ASN A 165 4.77 -14.56 -2.04
CA ASN A 165 5.22 -15.74 -2.77
C ASN A 165 3.99 -16.55 -3.17
N PHE A 166 3.79 -16.79 -4.46
CA PHE A 166 2.63 -17.54 -4.93
C PHE A 166 2.89 -18.28 -6.23
N THR A 167 2.07 -19.30 -6.45
CA THR A 167 1.98 -20.02 -7.73
C THR A 167 0.59 -19.86 -8.32
N TYR A 168 0.50 -20.00 -9.63
CA TYR A 168 -0.76 -19.82 -10.36
C TYR A 168 -0.85 -20.79 -11.53
N LYS A 169 -2.08 -21.13 -11.90
CA LYS A 169 -2.39 -22.02 -13.02
C LYS A 169 -2.62 -21.20 -14.28
N ARG A 170 -1.90 -21.54 -15.34
CA ARG A 170 -2.08 -21.00 -16.68
C ARG A 170 -3.13 -21.81 -17.42
N VAL A 171 -4.41 -21.50 -17.18
CA VAL A 171 -5.55 -22.22 -17.78
C VAL A 171 -6.36 -21.28 -18.67
N GLY A 172 -7.02 -21.81 -19.70
CA GLY A 172 -7.91 -21.03 -20.55
C GLY A 172 -7.25 -19.80 -21.20
N LYS A 173 -7.98 -18.69 -21.21
CA LYS A 173 -7.54 -17.41 -21.76
C LYS A 173 -6.43 -16.82 -20.89
N ALA A 174 -5.28 -16.55 -21.50
CA ALA A 174 -4.18 -15.88 -20.82
C ALA A 174 -4.49 -14.38 -20.56
N PRO A 175 -3.88 -13.82 -19.50
CA PRO A 175 -3.74 -12.37 -19.32
C PRO A 175 -3.23 -11.69 -20.60
N PRO A 176 -3.67 -10.46 -20.90
CA PRO A 176 -3.12 -9.70 -22.01
C PRO A 176 -1.66 -9.34 -21.76
N SER A 177 -0.85 -9.31 -22.82
CA SER A 177 0.52 -8.80 -22.78
C SER A 177 0.54 -7.27 -22.91
N ASP A 178 1.72 -6.69 -22.74
CA ASP A 178 2.05 -5.30 -23.09
C ASP A 178 1.18 -4.26 -22.37
N GLN A 179 0.73 -4.60 -21.15
CA GLN A 179 -0.07 -3.71 -20.30
C GLN A 179 0.81 -2.62 -19.68
N SER A 180 0.64 -1.39 -20.15
CA SER A 180 1.32 -0.22 -19.62
C SER A 180 0.44 1.02 -19.76
N GLY A 181 0.63 2.00 -18.87
CA GLY A 181 -0.13 3.24 -18.90
C GLY A 181 -0.03 4.02 -17.60
N PRO A 182 -0.77 5.13 -17.48
CA PRO A 182 -0.64 6.01 -16.34
C PRO A 182 -1.43 5.57 -15.10
N GLY A 183 -2.28 4.53 -15.18
CA GLY A 183 -3.12 4.10 -14.05
C GLY A 183 -2.39 3.22 -13.04
N ASN A 184 -2.70 3.39 -11.74
CA ASN A 184 -2.15 2.55 -10.66
C ASN A 184 -2.85 1.19 -10.51
N GLN A 185 -4.02 1.01 -11.12
CA GLN A 185 -4.77 -0.24 -11.10
C GLN A 185 -5.46 -0.48 -12.43
N PRO A 186 -5.71 -1.75 -12.82
CA PRO A 186 -6.49 -2.04 -14.00
C PRO A 186 -7.97 -1.71 -13.73
N THR A 187 -8.67 -1.15 -14.72
CA THR A 187 -10.13 -0.91 -14.63
C THR A 187 -10.96 -2.03 -15.26
N VAL A 188 -10.29 -3.04 -15.81
CA VAL A 188 -10.87 -4.19 -16.50
C VAL A 188 -10.29 -5.50 -15.97
N ASN A 189 -10.90 -6.63 -16.35
CA ASN A 189 -10.31 -7.93 -16.07
C ASN A 189 -9.03 -8.13 -16.90
N VAL A 190 -7.90 -8.22 -16.19
CA VAL A 190 -6.56 -8.49 -16.75
C VAL A 190 -6.05 -9.89 -16.43
N PHE A 191 -6.82 -10.71 -15.72
CA PHE A 191 -6.39 -12.04 -15.25
C PHE A 191 -6.70 -13.15 -16.25
N GLY A 192 -7.65 -12.92 -17.18
CA GLY A 192 -8.14 -13.98 -18.06
C GLY A 192 -8.83 -15.08 -17.24
N ASP A 193 -8.49 -16.34 -17.54
CA ASP A 193 -8.99 -17.51 -16.81
C ASP A 193 -7.97 -18.04 -15.80
N TRP A 194 -6.83 -17.37 -15.63
CA TRP A 194 -5.77 -17.83 -14.73
C TRP A 194 -6.18 -17.66 -13.28
N GLU A 195 -5.73 -18.58 -12.42
CA GLU A 195 -6.07 -18.57 -11.01
C GLU A 195 -4.87 -18.89 -10.12
N LEU A 196 -4.87 -18.38 -8.90
CA LEU A 196 -3.92 -18.77 -7.87
C LEU A 196 -4.05 -20.26 -7.56
N ALA A 197 -2.89 -20.92 -7.49
CA ALA A 197 -2.76 -22.30 -7.09
C ALA A 197 -2.40 -22.41 -5.60
N ALA A 198 -1.39 -21.65 -5.15
CA ALA A 198 -0.97 -21.64 -3.77
C ALA A 198 -0.34 -20.29 -3.36
N TYR A 199 -0.35 -20.02 -2.07
CA TYR A 199 0.34 -18.90 -1.44
C TYR A 199 1.32 -19.42 -0.39
N GLY A 200 2.52 -18.83 -0.35
CA GLY A 200 3.52 -19.07 0.68
C GLY A 200 3.65 -17.88 1.61
N ILE A 201 3.88 -18.16 2.89
CA ILE A 201 4.33 -17.15 3.84
C ILE A 201 5.83 -16.93 3.60
N PRO A 202 6.29 -15.69 3.40
CA PRO A 202 7.72 -15.44 3.24
C PRO A 202 8.53 -15.86 4.46
N ASN A 203 9.72 -16.40 4.22
CA ASN A 203 10.65 -16.89 5.24
C ASN A 203 11.94 -16.04 5.31
N LYS A 204 12.92 -16.48 6.09
CA LYS A 204 14.20 -15.77 6.28
C LYS A 204 15.01 -15.68 4.98
N ASP A 205 14.98 -16.70 4.15
CA ASP A 205 15.73 -16.75 2.89
C ASP A 205 15.12 -15.78 1.87
N ASP A 206 13.79 -15.66 1.84
CA ASP A 206 13.11 -14.64 1.03
C ASP A 206 13.55 -13.23 1.41
N ARG A 207 13.66 -12.94 2.73
CA ARG A 207 14.18 -11.65 3.20
C ARG A 207 15.61 -11.39 2.75
N ALA A 208 16.48 -12.40 2.85
CA ALA A 208 17.86 -12.27 2.38
C ALA A 208 17.96 -12.09 0.86
N ALA A 209 17.02 -12.65 0.09
CA ALA A 209 16.92 -12.42 -1.35
C ALA A 209 16.40 -11.01 -1.67
N CYS A 210 15.36 -10.54 -0.97
CA CYS A 210 14.81 -9.20 -1.12
C CYS A 210 15.84 -8.11 -0.81
N ALA A 211 16.68 -8.30 0.22
CA ALA A 211 17.73 -7.35 0.57
C ALA A 211 18.78 -7.10 -0.54
N LYS A 212 18.80 -7.90 -1.61
CA LYS A 212 19.67 -7.70 -2.78
C LYS A 212 19.05 -6.79 -3.85
N ALA A 213 17.72 -6.61 -3.83
CA ALA A 213 17.07 -5.64 -4.70
C ALA A 213 17.43 -4.23 -4.22
N SER A 214 17.68 -3.32 -5.15
CA SER A 214 18.02 -1.94 -4.85
C SER A 214 17.62 -1.02 -6.00
N VAL A 215 17.43 0.25 -5.66
CA VAL A 215 17.32 1.36 -6.62
C VAL A 215 18.28 2.46 -6.14
N SER A 216 18.75 3.29 -7.06
CA SER A 216 19.68 4.38 -6.73
C SER A 216 19.01 5.60 -6.11
N GLU A 217 17.72 5.79 -6.38
CA GLU A 217 16.96 6.95 -5.93
C GLU A 217 15.47 6.61 -5.75
N VAL A 218 14.80 7.40 -4.89
CA VAL A 218 13.35 7.33 -4.71
C VAL A 218 12.70 8.36 -5.64
N LYS A 219 11.81 7.89 -6.51
CA LYS A 219 10.95 8.70 -7.35
C LYS A 219 9.91 9.50 -6.54
N PRO A 220 9.65 10.76 -6.91
CA PRO A 220 8.59 11.59 -6.34
C PRO A 220 7.20 10.95 -6.37
N LEU A 221 6.31 11.37 -5.46
CA LEU A 221 4.94 10.88 -5.36
C LEU A 221 4.08 11.17 -6.61
N ASP A 222 4.38 12.22 -7.37
CA ASP A 222 3.69 12.55 -8.63
C ASP A 222 4.23 11.76 -9.84
N SER A 223 5.11 10.79 -9.60
CA SER A 223 5.63 9.92 -10.64
C SER A 223 4.56 8.95 -11.12
N LYS A 224 4.44 8.81 -12.44
CA LYS A 224 3.57 7.80 -13.05
C LYS A 224 4.03 6.40 -12.67
N PRO A 225 3.09 5.46 -12.45
CA PRO A 225 3.44 4.06 -12.26
C PRO A 225 4.20 3.51 -13.48
N SER A 226 5.04 2.50 -13.23
CA SER A 226 5.87 1.88 -14.26
C SER A 226 5.89 0.36 -14.05
N PRO A 227 5.32 -0.44 -14.97
CA PRO A 227 4.73 -0.03 -16.26
C PRO A 227 3.36 0.67 -16.16
N GLY A 228 2.66 0.53 -15.02
CA GLY A 228 1.29 1.01 -14.82
C GLY A 228 0.25 0.32 -15.71
N TRP A 229 -0.97 0.80 -15.68
CA TRP A 229 -2.11 0.21 -16.40
C TRP A 229 -2.68 1.18 -17.43
N PRO A 230 -3.18 0.66 -18.57
CA PRO A 230 -3.99 1.46 -19.47
C PRO A 230 -5.20 2.03 -18.73
N LEU A 231 -5.47 3.32 -18.92
CA LEU A 231 -6.78 3.87 -18.60
C LEU A 231 -7.74 3.46 -19.71
N GLN A 232 -8.98 3.13 -19.37
CA GLN A 232 -10.01 3.05 -20.40
C GLN A 232 -10.20 4.43 -21.02
N ALA A 233 -10.29 4.47 -22.35
CA ALA A 233 -10.85 5.63 -23.01
C ALA A 233 -12.35 5.64 -22.74
N ASP A 234 -12.87 6.77 -22.28
CA ASP A 234 -14.31 7.04 -22.17
C ASP A 234 -15.02 6.88 -23.53
#